data_AF-X6EMK3-F1
#
_entry.id   AF-X6EMK3-F1
#
_cell.length_a   1.000
_cell.length_b   1.000
_cell.length_c   1.000
_cell.angle_alpha   90.00
_cell.angle_beta   90.00
_cell.angle_gamma   90.00
#
_symmetry.space_group_name_H-M   'P 1'
#
loop_
_entity.id
_entity.type
_entity.pdbx_description
1 polymer ?
#
loop_
_entity_poly.entity_id
_entity_poly.type
_entity_poly.pdbx_seq_one_letter_code
_entity_poly.pdbx_strand_id
1 'polypeptide(L)'
;MPSAIQKNWEVFLAGVSAHEKVHGATIVDMARRIEAATVGLTVPDDPKCSKIRVEMTKRLSALSQAQRQASRDFDRVELGQGGNLQKLILALVNGG
;
A
#
# COMPACT_ATOMS: atom_id res chain seq x y z
N MET A 1 26.05 -4.30 -18.80
CA MET A 1 24.99 -4.94 -19.61
C MET A 1 25.01 -4.33 -21.01
N PRO A 2 24.55 -5.04 -22.06
CA PRO A 2 24.28 -4.42 -23.35
C PRO A 2 23.35 -3.21 -23.19
N SER A 3 23.56 -2.14 -23.97
CA SER A 3 22.87 -0.85 -23.80
C SER A 3 21.35 -0.95 -23.88
N ALA A 4 20.82 -1.74 -24.81
CA ALA A 4 19.38 -1.99 -24.94
C ALA A 4 18.79 -2.67 -23.69
N ILE A 5 19.50 -3.66 -23.14
CA ILE A 5 19.10 -4.36 -21.92
C ILE A 5 19.10 -3.39 -20.73
N GLN A 6 20.11 -2.55 -20.61
CA GLN A 6 20.18 -1.54 -19.55
C GLN A 6 18.99 -0.58 -19.61
N LYS A 7 18.65 -0.06 -20.81
CA LYS A 7 17.52 0.85 -20.98
C LYS A 7 16.19 0.23 -20.55
N ASN A 8 15.94 -1.02 -20.91
CA ASN A 8 14.71 -1.71 -20.54
C ASN A 8 14.62 -1.93 -19.02
N TRP A 9 15.76 -2.24 -18.37
CA TRP A 9 15.84 -2.32 -16.91
C TRP A 9 15.54 -0.98 -16.23
N GLU A 10 16.06 0.13 -16.75
CA GLU A 10 15.82 1.47 -16.18
C GLU A 10 14.34 1.84 -16.26
N VAL A 11 13.67 1.55 -17.39
CA VAL A 11 12.22 1.77 -17.55
C VAL A 11 11.42 0.92 -16.58
N PHE A 12 11.73 -0.38 -16.48
CA PHE A 12 11.07 -1.28 -15.55
C PHE A 12 11.23 -0.80 -14.10
N LEU A 13 12.45 -0.45 -13.69
CA LEU A 13 12.75 0.00 -12.33
C LEU A 13 12.01 1.30 -11.99
N ALA A 14 11.95 2.25 -12.92
CA ALA A 14 11.20 3.49 -12.74
C ALA A 14 9.70 3.21 -12.56
N GLY A 15 9.14 2.28 -13.33
CA GLY A 15 7.75 1.84 -13.22
C GLY A 15 7.45 1.16 -11.88
N VAL A 16 8.28 0.22 -11.43
CA VAL A 16 8.15 -0.41 -10.10
C VAL A 16 8.27 0.64 -9.00
N SER A 17 9.23 1.57 -9.09
CA SER A 17 9.36 2.65 -8.09
C SER A 17 8.10 3.53 -8.04
N ALA A 18 7.47 3.82 -9.18
CA ALA A 18 6.22 4.57 -9.21
C ALA A 18 5.05 3.77 -8.60
N HIS A 19 4.97 2.47 -8.87
CA HIS A 19 3.99 1.56 -8.28
C HIS A 19 4.12 1.51 -6.75
N GLU A 20 5.33 1.31 -6.23
CA GLU A 20 5.57 1.27 -4.78
C GLU A 20 5.25 2.59 -4.07
N LYS A 21 5.39 3.74 -4.76
CA LYS A 21 4.97 5.03 -4.20
C LYS A 21 3.46 5.10 -3.94
N VAL A 22 2.64 4.41 -4.72
CA VAL A 22 1.19 4.31 -4.49
C VAL A 22 0.92 3.52 -3.20
N HIS A 23 1.59 2.40 -2.99
CA HIS A 23 1.51 1.67 -1.71
C HIS A 23 1.97 2.52 -0.54
N GLY A 24 3.09 3.22 -0.69
CA GLY A 24 3.61 4.13 0.33
C GLY A 24 2.61 5.23 0.70
N ALA A 25 2.01 5.89 -0.29
CA ALA A 25 0.99 6.92 -0.06
C ALA A 25 -0.25 6.34 0.65
N THR A 26 -0.65 5.12 0.32
CA THR A 26 -1.79 4.43 0.95
C THR A 26 -1.51 4.09 2.42
N ILE A 27 -0.28 3.70 2.77
CA ILE A 27 0.14 3.47 4.17
C ILE A 27 0.16 4.78 4.95
N VAL A 28 0.67 5.87 4.36
CA VAL A 28 0.65 7.20 4.99
C VAL A 28 -0.80 7.66 5.25
N ASP A 29 -1.72 7.43 4.31
CA ASP A 29 -3.14 7.73 4.50
C ASP A 29 -3.74 6.89 5.65
N MET A 30 -3.44 5.60 5.72
CA MET A 30 -3.87 4.75 6.83
C MET A 30 -3.38 5.29 8.19
N ALA A 31 -2.12 5.72 8.28
CA ALA A 31 -1.56 6.28 9.51
C ALA A 31 -2.30 7.57 9.93
N ARG A 32 -2.60 8.47 8.98
CA ARG A 32 -3.39 9.69 9.24
C ARG A 32 -4.81 9.37 9.73
N ARG A 33 -5.46 8.35 9.14
CA ARG A 33 -6.79 7.89 9.60
C ARG A 33 -6.74 7.29 10.99
N ILE A 34 -5.67 6.55 11.32
CA ILE A 34 -5.45 6.02 12.66
C ILE A 34 -5.33 7.17 13.67
N GLU A 35 -4.51 8.17 13.38
CA GLU A 35 -4.36 9.35 14.22
C GLU A 35 -5.71 10.04 14.45
N ALA A 36 -6.44 10.35 13.37
CA ALA A 36 -7.76 10.97 13.45
C ALA A 36 -8.78 10.14 14.25
N ALA A 37 -8.69 8.80 14.21
CA ALA A 37 -9.60 7.90 14.91
C ALA A 37 -9.24 7.66 16.40
N THR A 38 -8.04 8.04 16.84
CA THR A 38 -7.50 7.68 18.16
C THR A 38 -7.13 8.88 19.02
N VAL A 39 -6.72 10.02 18.44
CA VAL A 39 -6.46 11.24 19.20
C VAL A 39 -7.77 11.73 19.84
N GLY A 40 -7.74 11.95 21.15
CA GLY A 40 -8.92 12.34 21.94
C GLY A 40 -9.89 11.20 22.25
N LEU A 41 -9.58 9.97 21.87
CA LEU A 41 -10.39 8.81 22.24
C LEU A 41 -10.36 8.63 23.76
N THR A 42 -11.55 8.57 24.36
CA THR A 42 -11.74 8.28 25.78
C THR A 42 -12.76 7.17 25.95
N VAL A 43 -12.60 6.36 26.99
CA VAL A 43 -13.58 5.35 27.38
C VAL A 43 -13.84 5.51 28.88
N PRO A 44 -15.09 5.71 29.32
CA PRO A 44 -15.41 5.92 30.73
C PRO A 44 -15.13 4.69 31.59
N ASP A 45 -14.84 4.93 32.86
CA ASP A 45 -14.62 3.90 33.88
C ASP A 45 -13.56 2.86 33.48
N ASP A 46 -12.42 3.32 32.95
CA ASP A 46 -11.32 2.47 32.49
C ASP A 46 -9.98 2.77 33.18
N PRO A 47 -9.88 2.65 34.53
CA PRO A 47 -8.67 2.99 35.28
C PRO A 47 -7.46 2.10 34.95
N LYS A 48 -7.65 0.99 34.22
CA LYS A 48 -6.60 0.07 33.79
C LYS A 48 -6.33 0.14 32.27
N CYS A 49 -6.97 1.06 31.56
CA CYS A 49 -6.88 1.21 30.11
C CYS A 49 -7.21 -0.08 29.32
N SER A 50 -8.00 -1.00 29.88
CA SER A 50 -8.30 -2.27 29.23
C SER A 50 -9.40 -2.11 28.19
N LYS A 51 -10.43 -1.30 28.48
CA LYS A 51 -11.54 -1.04 27.55
C LYS A 51 -11.08 -0.22 26.35
N ILE A 52 -10.30 0.84 26.59
CA ILE A 52 -9.75 1.70 25.52
C ILE A 52 -8.78 0.93 24.64
N ARG A 53 -7.97 0.00 25.19
CA ARG A 53 -7.09 -0.84 24.38
C ARG A 53 -7.87 -1.74 23.43
N VAL A 54 -8.99 -2.32 23.87
CA VAL A 54 -9.87 -3.13 23.02
C VAL A 54 -10.48 -2.27 21.92
N GLU A 55 -11.03 -1.10 22.26
CA GLU A 55 -11.65 -0.20 21.29
C GLU A 55 -10.63 0.34 20.27
N MET A 56 -9.45 0.75 20.73
CA MET A 56 -8.36 1.19 19.86
C MET A 56 -7.93 0.05 18.92
N THR A 57 -7.71 -1.16 19.44
CA THR A 57 -7.33 -2.33 18.64
C THR A 57 -8.36 -2.64 17.56
N LYS A 58 -9.66 -2.55 17.88
CA LYS A 58 -10.75 -2.72 16.91
C LYS A 58 -10.65 -1.69 15.77
N ARG A 59 -10.47 -0.40 16.08
CA ARG A 59 -10.31 0.68 15.09
C ARG A 59 -9.09 0.47 14.21
N LEU A 60 -7.94 0.19 14.82
CA LEU A 60 -6.68 -0.07 14.11
C LEU A 60 -6.80 -1.26 13.16
N SER A 61 -7.44 -2.35 13.61
CA SER A 61 -7.63 -3.55 12.80
C SER A 61 -8.50 -3.27 11.58
N ALA A 62 -9.60 -2.54 11.73
CA ALA A 62 -10.46 -2.17 10.61
C ALA A 62 -9.73 -1.30 9.58
N LEU A 63 -8.98 -0.30 10.03
CA LEU A 63 -8.19 0.58 9.15
C LEU A 63 -7.07 -0.19 8.42
N SER A 64 -6.38 -1.10 9.12
CA SER A 64 -5.36 -1.95 8.50
C SER A 64 -5.95 -2.91 7.46
N GLN A 65 -7.11 -3.50 7.73
CA GLN A 65 -7.79 -4.36 6.77
C GLN A 65 -8.24 -3.59 5.53
N ALA A 66 -8.77 -2.38 5.70
CA ALA A 66 -9.14 -1.51 4.59
C ALA A 66 -7.91 -1.15 3.72
N GLN A 67 -6.79 -0.77 4.33
CA GLN A 67 -5.54 -0.50 3.60
C GLN A 67 -5.07 -1.73 2.81
N ARG A 68 -5.06 -2.92 3.43
CA ARG A 68 -4.65 -4.15 2.76
C ARG A 68 -5.57 -4.50 1.59
N GLN A 69 -6.86 -4.28 1.73
CA GLN A 69 -7.82 -4.51 0.66
C GLN A 69 -7.56 -3.56 -0.52
N ALA A 70 -7.40 -2.25 -0.25
CA ALA A 70 -7.07 -1.28 -1.27
C ALA A 70 -5.76 -1.61 -2.00
N SER A 71 -4.73 -2.05 -1.26
CA SER A 71 -3.47 -2.51 -1.84
C SER A 71 -3.68 -3.69 -2.82
N ARG A 72 -4.40 -4.73 -2.38
CA ARG A 72 -4.68 -5.90 -3.23
C ARG A 72 -5.51 -5.56 -4.46
N ASP A 73 -6.48 -4.66 -4.31
CA ASP A 73 -7.33 -4.23 -5.42
C ASP A 73 -6.54 -3.45 -6.47
N PHE A 74 -5.60 -2.60 -6.03
CA PHE A 74 -4.66 -1.92 -6.91
C PHE A 74 -3.74 -2.92 -7.64
N ASP A 75 -3.13 -3.85 -6.91
CA ASP A 75 -2.22 -4.86 -7.48
C ASP A 75 -2.90 -5.73 -8.53
N ARG A 76 -4.16 -6.10 -8.27
CA ARG A 76 -4.98 -6.87 -9.21
C ARG A 76 -5.17 -6.17 -10.54
N VAL A 77 -5.25 -4.83 -10.55
CA VAL A 77 -5.35 -4.03 -11.78
C VAL A 77 -3.97 -3.88 -12.43
N GLU A 78 -2.94 -3.58 -11.64
CA GLU A 78 -1.58 -3.32 -12.13
C GLU A 78 -0.91 -4.56 -12.74
N LEU A 79 -1.12 -5.73 -12.12
CA LEU A 79 -0.58 -7.01 -12.56
C LEU A 79 -1.56 -7.83 -13.41
N GLY A 80 -2.82 -7.40 -13.49
CA GLY A 80 -3.85 -8.02 -14.32
C GLY A 80 -3.53 -7.95 -15.82
N GLN A 81 -4.36 -8.61 -16.62
CA GLN A 81 -4.19 -8.60 -18.09
C GLN A 81 -4.30 -7.17 -18.64
N GLY A 82 -3.25 -6.71 -19.31
CA GLY A 82 -3.12 -5.34 -19.82
C GLY A 82 -2.76 -4.29 -18.76
N GLY A 83 -2.49 -4.71 -17.51
CA GLY A 83 -2.08 -3.84 -16.42
C GLY A 83 -0.70 -3.20 -16.64
N ASN A 84 -0.44 -2.10 -15.94
CA ASN A 84 0.79 -1.31 -16.13
C ASN A 84 2.05 -2.11 -15.78
N LEU A 85 2.09 -2.75 -14.61
CA LEU A 85 3.22 -3.61 -14.24
C LEU A 85 3.33 -4.83 -15.15
N GLN A 86 2.21 -5.44 -15.56
CA GLN A 86 2.27 -6.55 -16.51
C GLN A 86 2.97 -6.13 -17.82
N LYS A 87 2.59 -4.97 -18.39
CA LYS A 87 3.22 -4.42 -19.60
C LYS A 87 4.71 -4.15 -19.41
N LEU A 88 5.10 -3.59 -18.28
CA LEU A 88 6.51 -3.33 -17.96
C LEU A 88 7.33 -4.62 -17.85
N ILE A 89 6.77 -5.67 -17.23
CA ILE A 89 7.40 -6.99 -17.18
C ILE A 89 7.58 -7.56 -18.58
N LEU A 90 6.52 -7.52 -19.41
CA LEU A 90 6.57 -8.04 -20.78
C LEU A 90 7.57 -7.28 -21.65
N ALA A 91 7.62 -5.95 -21.55
CA ALA A 91 8.61 -5.13 -22.24
C ALA A 91 10.04 -5.50 -21.80
N LEU A 92 10.27 -5.67 -20.49
CA LEU A 92 11.59 -6.06 -19.98
C LEU A 92 12.06 -7.40 -20.56
N VAL A 93 11.22 -8.44 -20.51
CA VAL A 93 11.62 -9.80 -20.91
C VAL A 93 11.62 -10.04 -22.42
N ASN A 94 10.88 -9.25 -23.18
CA ASN A 94 10.78 -9.38 -24.64
C ASN A 94 11.66 -8.38 -25.42
N GLY A 95 12.43 -7.53 -24.74
CA GLY A 95 13.40 -6.64 -25.39
C GLY A 95 12.91 -5.22 -25.70
N GLY A 96 11.80 -4.79 -25.11
CA GLY A 96 11.20 -3.46 -25.28
C GLY A 96 9.85 -3.52 -25.94
#